data_AF-A0A151DWH9-F1
#
_entry.id   AF-A0A151DWH9-F1
#
_cell.length_a   1.000
_cell.length_b   1.000
_cell.length_c   1.000
_cell.angle_alpha   90.00
_cell.angle_beta   90.00
_cell.angle_gamma   90.00
#
_symmetry.space_group_name_H-M   'P 1'
#
loop_
_entity.id
_entity.type
_entity.pdbx_description
1 polymer ?
#
loop_
_entity_poly.entity_id
_entity_poly.type
_entity_poly.pdbx_seq_one_letter_code
_entity_poly.pdbx_strand_id
1 'polypeptide(L)'
;MKKQILKIICTLVILTSLIVPSSAMLQSKNPVSLFTPSPDDFDPLVDNITVTVSIQEIRALDTIDLISDPDFFVQVTINDNEFVSDVWKNMKYVENPNWSASCEVPKDNEFVNITIALWDEDPVRNHLCDISQNGDGEFTQQYTIDIRYSIATGVWWGDDELGDVSGYGRLNGCDDNSIYQLDQDCELWFDITQNDFDGDGFPYWLETTIYNTSPLIDNLGEDADHDGVPIEWEYRFGLTYFEWGHNSGYYMEYDPFTWENHSIIDEDDDGLTNIEEYKTWQWGSDPFRQDIFLEIDQMDIGPNGEGSFVPIEAFDLLRDSYAKHNIVWHIDDGRLGGGEVFPFKNPYTEQDLSLWYWNYFMHNDANNWRRGVFHWAIITYNWSWAKGFVFQSQINGVRAIDCLLLSSKYHDSRVKNIPLIDSLIRKTFNSEKQRAIIYAGAIMHETGHTLNIRNPGVDNHNAVWPWQIGYWQYGPYKSVMNYRYIYTDLVDYSDGSRGKNDFDDWGSIDLTYFNPRPHW
;
A
#
# COMPACT_ATOMS: atom_id res chain seq x y z
N MET A 1 38.34 11.72 57.74
CA MET A 1 37.04 11.00 57.88
C MET A 1 35.80 11.80 57.47
N LYS A 2 35.70 13.13 57.65
CA LYS A 2 34.48 13.89 57.29
C LYS A 2 34.24 14.19 55.80
N LYS A 3 35.26 14.10 54.92
CA LYS A 3 35.12 14.40 53.47
C LYS A 3 34.77 13.19 52.58
N GLN A 4 35.01 11.96 53.05
CA GLN A 4 34.64 10.74 52.30
C GLN A 4 33.17 10.35 52.55
N ILE A 5 32.63 10.62 53.74
CA ILE A 5 31.23 10.36 54.06
C ILE A 5 30.30 11.27 53.23
N LEU A 6 30.70 12.52 52.98
CA LEU A 6 29.90 13.45 52.17
C LEU A 6 29.85 13.06 50.68
N LYS A 7 30.93 12.48 50.14
CA LYS A 7 30.93 11.93 48.77
C LYS A 7 30.03 10.70 48.65
N ILE A 8 30.03 9.82 49.63
CA ILE A 8 29.15 8.63 49.63
C ILE A 8 27.68 9.03 49.72
N ILE A 9 27.34 10.05 50.51
CA ILE A 9 25.96 10.55 50.63
C ILE A 9 25.51 11.26 49.35
N CYS A 10 26.36 12.06 48.69
CA CYS A 10 25.99 12.68 47.40
C CYS A 10 25.87 11.67 46.25
N THR A 11 26.66 10.59 46.23
CA THR A 11 26.52 9.52 45.23
C THR A 11 25.26 8.67 45.47
N LEU A 12 24.86 8.46 46.73
CA LEU A 12 23.60 7.79 47.06
C LEU A 12 22.37 8.62 46.69
N VAL A 13 22.41 9.95 46.88
CA VAL A 13 21.29 10.83 46.52
C VAL A 13 21.11 10.95 45.00
N ILE A 14 22.20 10.87 44.21
CA ILE A 14 22.14 10.84 42.74
C ILE A 14 21.67 9.48 42.22
N LEU A 15 21.96 8.38 42.93
CA LEU A 15 21.44 7.05 42.57
C LEU A 15 19.94 6.90 42.89
N THR A 16 19.42 7.61 43.89
CA THR A 16 17.98 7.58 44.24
C THR A 16 17.12 8.49 43.36
N SER A 17 17.71 9.41 42.59
CA SER A 17 16.98 10.25 41.62
C SER A 17 16.97 9.68 40.19
N LEU A 18 17.48 8.46 39.99
CA LEU A 18 17.46 7.72 38.72
C LEU A 18 16.55 6.48 38.76
N ILE A 19 15.64 6.42 39.75
CA ILE A 19 14.55 5.45 39.73
C ILE A 19 13.43 6.09 38.90
N VAL A 20 13.54 5.92 37.58
CA VAL A 20 12.36 5.96 36.71
C VAL A 20 11.42 4.87 37.25
N PRO A 21 10.13 5.14 37.48
CA PRO A 21 9.19 4.06 37.72
C PRO A 21 9.12 3.23 36.43
N SER A 22 9.91 2.16 36.36
CA SER A 22 9.66 1.02 35.46
C SER A 22 8.41 0.32 35.96
N SER A 23 7.28 0.97 35.74
CA SER A 23 5.95 0.42 35.83
C SER A 23 5.05 1.14 34.81
N ALA A 24 5.54 1.27 33.57
CA ALA A 24 4.74 0.78 32.46
C ALA A 24 5.05 -0.71 32.40
N MET A 25 4.42 -1.49 33.28
CA MET A 25 4.19 -2.88 32.90
C MET A 25 3.40 -2.79 31.60
N LEU A 26 3.84 -3.50 30.56
CA LEU A 26 2.91 -3.97 29.55
C LEU A 26 1.71 -4.47 30.33
N GLN A 27 0.62 -3.72 30.26
CA GLN A 27 -0.65 -4.24 30.68
C GLN A 27 -0.84 -5.42 29.74
N SER A 28 -0.77 -6.64 30.29
CA SER A 28 -1.23 -7.77 29.49
C SER A 28 -2.65 -7.38 29.10
N LYS A 29 -2.88 -7.17 27.79
CA LYS A 29 -4.23 -7.20 27.22
C LYS A 29 -4.84 -8.46 27.81
N ASN A 30 -5.69 -8.30 28.84
CA ASN A 30 -6.48 -9.42 29.30
C ASN A 30 -7.42 -9.64 28.13
N PRO A 31 -7.35 -10.78 27.43
CA PRO A 31 -8.32 -11.03 26.38
C PRO A 31 -9.70 -10.95 27.04
N VAL A 32 -10.54 -10.04 26.54
CA VAL A 32 -11.96 -10.03 26.89
C VAL A 32 -12.45 -11.44 26.57
N SER A 33 -12.77 -12.18 27.64
CA SER A 33 -13.02 -13.61 27.54
C SER A 33 -14.47 -13.84 27.14
N LEU A 34 -14.63 -14.43 25.95
CA LEU A 34 -15.71 -15.34 25.52
C LEU A 34 -17.14 -14.86 25.77
N PHE A 35 -17.68 -14.12 24.80
CA PHE A 35 -19.13 -14.06 24.58
C PHE A 35 -19.52 -15.20 23.63
N THR A 36 -20.31 -16.15 24.13
CA THR A 36 -21.04 -17.10 23.27
C THR A 36 -22.54 -16.93 23.51
N PRO A 37 -23.23 -16.07 22.74
CA PRO A 37 -24.66 -16.23 22.51
C PRO A 37 -24.86 -17.02 21.22
N SER A 38 -25.69 -18.06 21.27
CA SER A 38 -26.33 -18.59 20.06
C SER A 38 -27.70 -17.94 20.00
N PRO A 39 -27.88 -16.84 19.25
CA PRO A 39 -29.21 -16.45 18.82
C PRO A 39 -29.69 -17.47 17.76
N ASP A 40 -30.96 -17.86 17.81
CA ASP A 40 -31.59 -18.62 16.73
C ASP A 40 -31.88 -17.70 15.50
N ASP A 41 -31.55 -16.40 15.59
CA ASP A 41 -31.75 -15.37 14.57
C ASP A 41 -30.75 -14.20 14.79
N PHE A 42 -29.75 -14.07 13.90
CA PHE A 42 -28.72 -13.01 13.98
C PHE A 42 -29.20 -11.61 13.54
N ASP A 43 -30.32 -11.50 12.83
CA ASP A 43 -30.89 -10.20 12.44
C ASP A 43 -32.42 -10.28 12.36
N PRO A 44 -33.15 -10.02 13.46
CA PRO A 44 -34.59 -10.11 13.49
C PRO A 44 -35.32 -8.98 12.73
N LEU A 45 -34.60 -7.98 12.17
CA LEU A 45 -35.23 -6.87 11.44
C LEU A 45 -35.53 -7.22 9.98
N VAL A 46 -34.84 -8.22 9.43
CA VAL A 46 -35.01 -8.66 8.04
C VAL A 46 -35.55 -10.08 7.95
N ASP A 47 -36.23 -10.37 6.84
CA ASP A 47 -36.74 -11.72 6.58
C ASP A 47 -35.60 -12.70 6.27
N ASN A 48 -34.58 -12.25 5.54
CA ASN A 48 -33.40 -13.03 5.12
C ASN A 48 -32.13 -12.18 5.24
N ILE A 49 -31.00 -12.80 5.62
CA ILE A 49 -29.68 -12.17 5.50
C ILE A 49 -29.11 -12.52 4.12
N THR A 50 -28.65 -11.51 3.38
CA THR A 50 -27.98 -11.67 2.08
C THR A 50 -26.54 -11.25 2.21
N VAL A 51 -25.62 -12.21 2.04
CA VAL A 51 -24.17 -11.93 1.98
C VAL A 51 -23.78 -11.65 0.54
N THR A 52 -22.96 -10.63 0.34
CA THR A 52 -22.49 -10.15 -0.97
C THR A 52 -20.98 -10.03 -0.97
N VAL A 53 -20.33 -10.73 -1.91
CA VAL A 53 -18.91 -10.57 -2.22
C VAL A 53 -18.79 -9.66 -3.44
N SER A 54 -18.11 -8.54 -3.31
CA SER A 54 -17.91 -7.56 -4.39
C SER A 54 -16.45 -7.56 -4.83
N ILE A 55 -16.20 -7.66 -6.14
CA ILE A 55 -14.85 -7.58 -6.70
C ILE A 55 -14.57 -6.14 -7.10
N GLN A 56 -13.45 -5.59 -6.65
CA GLN A 56 -13.11 -4.17 -6.80
C GLN A 56 -12.03 -3.94 -7.86
N GLU A 57 -10.96 -4.73 -7.84
CA GLU A 57 -9.85 -4.65 -8.80
C GLU A 57 -9.23 -6.03 -9.03
N ILE A 58 -8.76 -6.28 -10.25
CA ILE A 58 -7.92 -7.44 -10.60
C ILE A 58 -6.71 -6.93 -11.38
N ARG A 59 -5.53 -7.46 -11.09
CA ARG A 59 -4.29 -7.12 -11.78
C ARG A 59 -3.41 -8.34 -12.00
N ALA A 60 -2.87 -8.48 -13.21
CA ALA A 60 -1.75 -9.41 -13.44
C ALA A 60 -0.44 -8.80 -12.93
N LEU A 61 0.24 -9.46 -11.99
CA LEU A 61 1.59 -9.09 -11.54
C LEU A 61 2.66 -9.77 -12.40
N ASP A 62 2.27 -10.83 -13.10
CA ASP A 62 3.13 -11.62 -13.96
C ASP A 62 2.70 -11.60 -15.43
N THR A 63 3.58 -12.13 -16.29
CA THR A 63 3.20 -12.40 -17.68
C THR A 63 2.42 -13.70 -17.73
N ILE A 64 1.10 -13.60 -17.71
CA ILE A 64 0.18 -14.76 -17.82
C ILE A 64 0.16 -15.24 -19.28
N ASP A 65 -0.13 -14.31 -20.19
CA ASP A 65 -0.19 -14.55 -21.62
C ASP A 65 1.09 -14.14 -22.35
N LEU A 66 1.60 -15.01 -23.23
CA LEU A 66 2.88 -14.76 -23.93
C LEU A 66 2.78 -13.73 -25.06
N ILE A 67 1.58 -13.53 -25.63
CA ILE A 67 1.37 -12.73 -26.85
C ILE A 67 0.21 -11.74 -26.77
N SER A 68 -0.51 -11.72 -25.65
CA SER A 68 -1.69 -10.89 -25.36
C SER A 68 -1.67 -10.45 -23.89
N ASP A 69 -2.63 -9.61 -23.52
CA ASP A 69 -2.99 -9.43 -22.11
C ASP A 69 -4.02 -10.51 -21.72
N PRO A 70 -4.18 -10.83 -20.42
CA PRO A 70 -5.04 -11.93 -19.95
C PRO A 70 -6.53 -11.71 -20.24
N ASP A 71 -7.30 -12.80 -20.25
CA ASP A 71 -8.75 -12.87 -20.40
C ASP A 71 -9.40 -13.32 -19.06
N PHE A 72 -9.45 -12.43 -18.06
CA PHE A 72 -9.87 -12.80 -16.71
C PHE A 72 -11.35 -13.15 -16.55
N PHE A 73 -11.67 -14.10 -15.67
CA PHE A 73 -12.98 -14.25 -15.05
C PHE A 73 -12.86 -14.76 -13.61
N VAL A 74 -13.80 -14.37 -12.75
CA VAL A 74 -13.85 -14.77 -11.34
C VAL A 74 -14.95 -15.81 -11.12
N GLN A 75 -14.65 -16.77 -10.25
CA GLN A 75 -15.61 -17.69 -9.67
C GLN A 75 -15.66 -17.49 -8.16
N VAL A 76 -16.84 -17.17 -7.62
CA VAL A 76 -17.09 -17.06 -6.18
C VAL A 76 -18.11 -18.11 -5.77
N THR A 77 -17.81 -18.86 -4.72
CA THR A 77 -18.74 -19.81 -4.11
C THR A 77 -19.12 -19.30 -2.71
N ILE A 78 -20.41 -19.13 -2.44
CA ILE A 78 -20.94 -18.76 -1.12
C ILE A 78 -21.74 -19.95 -0.57
N ASN A 79 -21.19 -20.61 0.46
CA ASN A 79 -21.58 -21.93 0.93
C ASN A 79 -21.57 -22.98 -0.21
N ASP A 80 -22.74 -23.35 -0.73
CA ASP A 80 -22.90 -24.32 -1.81
C ASP A 80 -23.31 -23.67 -3.15
N ASN A 81 -23.41 -22.33 -3.21
CA ASN A 81 -23.87 -21.60 -4.39
C ASN A 81 -22.68 -21.00 -5.15
N GLU A 82 -22.51 -21.42 -6.40
CA GLU A 82 -21.45 -20.96 -7.29
C GLU A 82 -21.93 -19.83 -8.20
N PHE A 83 -21.10 -18.79 -8.33
CA PHE A 83 -21.31 -17.63 -9.17
C PHE A 83 -20.07 -17.40 -10.03
N VAL A 84 -20.26 -17.08 -11.31
CA VAL A 84 -19.17 -16.85 -12.27
C VAL A 84 -19.41 -15.53 -12.99
N SER A 85 -18.36 -14.73 -13.16
CA SER A 85 -18.43 -13.47 -13.88
C SER A 85 -18.47 -13.66 -15.40
N ASP A 86 -18.80 -12.58 -16.11
CA ASP A 86 -18.41 -12.47 -17.52
C ASP A 86 -16.87 -12.38 -17.64
N VAL A 87 -16.33 -12.66 -18.83
CA VAL A 87 -14.88 -12.59 -19.10
C VAL A 87 -14.47 -11.17 -19.47
N TRP A 88 -13.48 -10.62 -18.75
CA TRP A 88 -12.79 -9.37 -19.06
C TRP A 88 -11.64 -9.62 -20.03
N LYS A 89 -11.89 -9.38 -21.32
CA LYS A 89 -10.99 -9.83 -22.40
C LYS A 89 -9.81 -8.89 -22.64
N ASN A 90 -8.62 -9.45 -22.77
CA ASN A 90 -7.34 -8.80 -23.07
C ASN A 90 -7.13 -7.55 -22.18
N MET A 91 -7.17 -7.79 -20.86
CA MET A 91 -7.07 -6.77 -19.83
C MET A 91 -6.09 -7.21 -18.75
N LYS A 92 -4.95 -6.53 -18.68
CA LYS A 92 -3.99 -6.70 -17.56
C LYS A 92 -4.55 -6.15 -16.24
N TYR A 93 -5.30 -5.06 -16.34
CA TYR A 93 -5.90 -4.35 -15.22
C TYR A 93 -7.42 -4.31 -15.42
N VAL A 94 -8.18 -4.81 -14.45
CA VAL A 94 -9.63 -4.73 -14.40
C VAL A 94 -10.01 -3.87 -13.20
N GLU A 95 -10.23 -2.58 -13.45
CA GLU A 95 -10.60 -1.62 -12.40
C GLU A 95 -12.11 -1.45 -12.32
N ASN A 96 -12.67 -1.49 -11.10
CA ASN A 96 -14.09 -1.26 -10.83
C ASN A 96 -15.02 -2.08 -11.74
N PRO A 97 -14.92 -3.42 -11.76
CA PRO A 97 -15.69 -4.25 -12.68
C PRO A 97 -17.21 -4.17 -12.46
N ASN A 98 -17.66 -3.61 -11.34
CA ASN A 98 -19.07 -3.56 -10.92
C ASN A 98 -19.70 -4.96 -10.93
N TRP A 99 -18.96 -5.95 -10.44
CA TRP A 99 -19.40 -7.33 -10.35
C TRP A 99 -19.43 -7.78 -8.89
N SER A 100 -20.50 -8.47 -8.52
CA SER A 100 -20.67 -9.06 -7.19
C SER A 100 -21.44 -10.37 -7.27
N ALA A 101 -21.22 -11.22 -6.27
CA ALA A 101 -21.96 -12.44 -6.03
C ALA A 101 -22.74 -12.30 -4.72
N SER A 102 -24.05 -12.57 -4.74
CA SER A 102 -24.91 -12.43 -3.57
C SER A 102 -25.74 -13.68 -3.35
N CYS A 103 -25.86 -14.12 -2.10
CA CYS A 103 -26.68 -15.26 -1.72
C CYS A 103 -27.39 -15.03 -0.39
N GLU A 104 -28.64 -15.49 -0.28
CA GLU A 104 -29.33 -15.60 1.00
C GLU A 104 -28.68 -16.71 1.84
N VAL A 105 -28.46 -16.45 3.13
CA VAL A 105 -27.85 -17.39 4.08
C VAL A 105 -28.74 -17.65 5.29
N PRO A 106 -28.65 -18.82 5.94
CA PRO A 106 -29.43 -19.12 7.13
C PRO A 106 -29.09 -18.17 8.28
N LYS A 107 -30.11 -17.57 8.90
CA LYS A 107 -29.97 -16.61 10.00
C LYS A 107 -29.66 -17.25 11.35
N ASP A 108 -29.70 -18.57 11.42
CA ASP A 108 -29.42 -19.40 12.60
C ASP A 108 -28.00 -20.00 12.57
N ASN A 109 -27.22 -19.69 11.53
CA ASN A 109 -25.84 -20.13 11.41
C ASN A 109 -24.93 -18.92 11.16
N GLU A 110 -24.04 -18.65 12.11
CA GLU A 110 -23.17 -17.48 12.11
C GLU A 110 -22.20 -17.44 10.92
N PHE A 111 -21.65 -18.59 10.57
CA PHE A 111 -20.51 -18.66 9.65
C PHE A 111 -20.92 -19.05 8.25
N VAL A 112 -20.45 -18.26 7.30
CA VAL A 112 -20.60 -18.45 5.86
C VAL A 112 -19.24 -18.75 5.28
N ASN A 113 -19.12 -19.89 4.59
CA ASN A 113 -17.88 -20.23 3.88
C ASN A 113 -17.92 -19.60 2.49
N ILE A 114 -16.83 -18.95 2.10
CA ILE A 114 -16.67 -18.29 0.81
C ILE A 114 -15.38 -18.80 0.18
N THR A 115 -15.45 -19.20 -1.10
CA THR A 115 -14.25 -19.53 -1.88
C THR A 115 -14.17 -18.61 -3.09
N ILE A 116 -12.98 -18.05 -3.35
CA ILE A 116 -12.70 -17.19 -4.51
C ILE A 116 -11.63 -17.85 -5.37
N ALA A 117 -11.88 -17.89 -6.69
CA ALA A 117 -10.92 -18.35 -7.68
C ALA A 117 -10.88 -17.38 -8.87
N LEU A 118 -9.67 -17.00 -9.28
CA LEU A 118 -9.41 -16.18 -10.47
C LEU A 118 -8.89 -17.05 -11.59
N TRP A 119 -9.43 -16.87 -12.80
CA TRP A 119 -9.07 -17.66 -13.96
C TRP A 119 -8.75 -16.78 -15.16
N ASP A 120 -7.88 -17.30 -16.02
CA ASP A 120 -7.60 -16.80 -17.36
C ASP A 120 -8.25 -17.72 -18.41
N GLU A 121 -9.13 -17.15 -19.25
CA GLU A 121 -9.84 -17.88 -20.31
C GLU A 121 -8.91 -18.09 -21.51
N ASP A 122 -8.64 -19.35 -21.82
CA ASP A 122 -7.70 -19.71 -22.88
C ASP A 122 -8.38 -20.62 -23.92
N PRO A 123 -8.06 -20.56 -25.23
CA PRO A 123 -8.77 -21.32 -26.26
C PRO A 123 -8.70 -22.86 -26.10
N VAL A 124 -7.72 -23.36 -25.35
CA VAL A 124 -7.49 -24.79 -25.15
C VAL A 124 -7.89 -25.23 -23.75
N ARG A 125 -7.48 -24.50 -22.72
CA ARG A 125 -7.75 -24.82 -21.32
C ARG A 125 -7.57 -23.56 -20.47
N ASN A 126 -8.59 -23.23 -19.69
CA ASN A 126 -8.49 -22.12 -18.74
C ASN A 126 -7.42 -22.41 -17.68
N HIS A 127 -6.67 -21.37 -17.36
CA HIS A 127 -5.61 -21.40 -16.36
C HIS A 127 -6.11 -20.76 -15.07
N LEU A 128 -5.79 -21.38 -13.93
CA LEU A 128 -6.10 -20.83 -12.62
C LEU A 128 -4.97 -19.87 -12.28
N CYS A 129 -5.30 -18.61 -12.02
CA CYS A 129 -4.34 -17.58 -11.64
C CYS A 129 -4.06 -17.65 -10.15
N ASP A 130 -2.82 -17.37 -9.76
CA ASP A 130 -2.44 -17.36 -8.36
C ASP A 130 -2.84 -16.05 -7.70
N ILE A 131 -3.63 -16.16 -6.62
CA ILE A 131 -4.04 -15.07 -5.75
C ILE A 131 -3.81 -15.41 -4.28
N SER A 132 -3.17 -16.54 -3.97
CA SER A 132 -3.11 -17.12 -2.63
C SER A 132 -1.71 -17.03 -2.02
N GLN A 133 -1.68 -17.05 -0.69
CA GLN A 133 -0.46 -17.17 0.10
C GLN A 133 0.04 -18.64 0.24
N ASN A 134 -0.75 -19.62 -0.21
CA ASN A 134 -0.53 -21.03 0.08
C ASN A 134 0.36 -21.76 -0.95
N GLY A 135 1.69 -21.63 -0.86
CA GLY A 135 2.61 -22.33 -1.77
C GLY A 135 2.71 -23.87 -1.62
N ASP A 136 2.27 -24.45 -0.50
CA ASP A 136 2.51 -25.86 -0.12
C ASP A 136 1.26 -26.78 -0.12
N GLY A 137 0.15 -26.38 -0.75
CA GLY A 137 -1.13 -27.13 -0.81
C GLY A 137 -1.29 -28.13 -1.97
N GLU A 138 -2.46 -28.79 -2.07
CA GLU A 138 -2.88 -29.45 -3.33
C GLU A 138 -3.04 -28.38 -4.43
N PHE A 139 -2.76 -28.70 -5.70
CA PHE A 139 -2.66 -27.70 -6.80
C PHE A 139 -3.83 -26.71 -6.89
N THR A 140 -5.05 -27.09 -6.53
CA THR A 140 -6.19 -26.16 -6.51
C THR A 140 -6.22 -25.27 -5.27
N GLN A 141 -5.80 -25.78 -4.10
CA GLN A 141 -5.71 -24.99 -2.87
C GLN A 141 -4.52 -24.01 -2.90
N GLN A 142 -3.57 -24.22 -3.80
CA GLN A 142 -2.42 -23.33 -3.95
C GLN A 142 -2.80 -21.96 -4.50
N TYR A 143 -3.87 -21.83 -5.30
CA TYR A 143 -4.21 -20.60 -6.02
C TYR A 143 -5.64 -20.10 -5.75
N THR A 144 -6.40 -20.78 -4.89
CA THR A 144 -7.75 -20.34 -4.47
C THR A 144 -7.73 -19.86 -3.04
N ILE A 145 -8.73 -19.04 -2.69
CA ILE A 145 -8.88 -18.45 -1.36
C ILE A 145 -10.09 -19.02 -0.68
N ASP A 146 -9.92 -19.50 0.54
CA ASP A 146 -10.99 -19.92 1.44
C ASP A 146 -11.14 -18.92 2.60
N ILE A 147 -12.32 -18.31 2.69
CA ILE A 147 -12.69 -17.29 3.67
C ILE A 147 -13.87 -17.79 4.50
N ARG A 148 -13.85 -17.50 5.80
CA ARG A 148 -15.01 -17.59 6.68
C ARG A 148 -15.49 -16.21 7.06
N TYR A 149 -16.73 -15.91 6.74
CA TYR A 149 -17.40 -14.67 7.08
C TYR A 149 -18.39 -14.88 8.22
N SER A 150 -18.42 -13.95 9.18
CA SER A 150 -19.42 -13.95 10.26
C SER A 150 -20.58 -13.02 9.94
N ILE A 151 -21.81 -13.54 9.92
CA ILE A 151 -22.99 -12.67 9.80
C ILE A 151 -23.33 -11.93 11.10
N ALA A 152 -22.74 -12.34 12.22
CA ALA A 152 -22.94 -11.71 13.52
C ALA A 152 -22.17 -10.39 13.62
N THR A 153 -20.95 -10.37 13.11
CA THR A 153 -20.05 -9.23 13.24
C THR A 153 -19.62 -8.64 11.92
N GLY A 154 -19.82 -9.30 10.78
CA GLY A 154 -19.48 -8.76 9.46
C GLY A 154 -17.99 -8.78 9.14
N VAL A 155 -17.19 -9.38 10.02
CA VAL A 155 -15.75 -9.61 9.80
C VAL A 155 -15.51 -11.00 9.21
N TRP A 156 -14.35 -11.18 8.59
CA TRP A 156 -13.93 -12.46 8.05
C TRP A 156 -12.48 -12.79 8.40
N TRP A 157 -12.13 -14.06 8.20
CA TRP A 157 -10.79 -14.61 8.39
C TRP A 157 -10.60 -15.84 7.49
N GLY A 158 -9.38 -16.36 7.39
CA GLY A 158 -9.05 -17.53 6.57
C GLY A 158 -7.76 -17.29 5.81
N ASP A 159 -7.81 -17.42 4.49
CA ASP A 159 -6.69 -17.07 3.62
C ASP A 159 -6.51 -15.54 3.46
N ASP A 160 -7.50 -14.74 3.82
CA ASP A 160 -7.43 -13.28 4.02
C ASP A 160 -7.97 -12.99 5.43
N GLU A 161 -7.21 -12.25 6.23
CA GLU A 161 -7.56 -11.92 7.61
C GLU A 161 -6.94 -10.59 8.06
N LEU A 162 -7.54 -9.98 9.08
CA LEU A 162 -7.04 -8.72 9.62
C LEU A 162 -5.57 -8.86 10.08
N GLY A 163 -4.70 -8.03 9.51
CA GLY A 163 -3.27 -8.02 9.81
C GLY A 163 -2.43 -9.03 9.03
N ASP A 164 -2.98 -9.63 7.98
CA ASP A 164 -2.18 -10.37 7.00
C ASP A 164 -1.21 -9.44 6.22
N VAL A 165 -0.26 -10.05 5.52
CA VAL A 165 0.84 -9.29 4.89
C VAL A 165 0.37 -8.46 3.70
N SER A 166 -0.71 -8.87 3.04
CA SER A 166 -1.22 -8.21 1.83
C SER A 166 -2.32 -7.19 2.11
N GLY A 167 -2.87 -7.14 3.32
CA GLY A 167 -3.87 -6.19 3.78
C GLY A 167 -5.30 -6.71 3.62
N TYR A 168 -6.20 -6.26 4.48
CA TYR A 168 -7.52 -6.85 4.65
C TYR A 168 -8.48 -6.56 3.48
N GLY A 169 -8.90 -7.61 2.78
CA GLY A 169 -9.68 -7.51 1.54
C GLY A 169 -8.81 -7.41 0.28
N ARG A 170 -7.53 -7.77 0.37
CA ARG A 170 -6.59 -7.78 -0.75
C ARG A 170 -5.83 -9.10 -0.78
N LEU A 171 -5.88 -9.74 -1.95
CA LEU A 171 -5.24 -11.01 -2.23
C LEU A 171 -4.05 -10.80 -3.16
N ASN A 172 -2.95 -11.50 -2.91
CA ASN A 172 -1.72 -11.35 -3.67
C ASN A 172 -1.01 -12.70 -3.88
N GLY A 173 -0.95 -13.16 -5.12
CA GLY A 173 -0.27 -14.42 -5.48
C GLY A 173 1.24 -14.42 -5.24
N CYS A 174 1.86 -13.28 -4.96
CA CYS A 174 3.27 -13.23 -4.59
C CYS A 174 3.54 -13.61 -3.11
N ASP A 175 2.50 -13.76 -2.28
CA ASP A 175 2.62 -13.98 -0.83
C ASP A 175 3.22 -15.35 -0.47
N ASP A 176 3.19 -16.29 -1.41
CA ASP A 176 3.85 -17.59 -1.29
C ASP A 176 5.38 -17.55 -1.55
N ASN A 177 5.93 -16.35 -1.81
CA ASN A 177 7.32 -16.05 -2.20
C ASN A 177 7.67 -16.41 -3.67
N SER A 178 6.68 -16.42 -4.56
CA SER A 178 6.82 -16.63 -6.01
C SER A 178 7.25 -15.39 -6.81
N ILE A 179 7.45 -14.22 -6.19
CA ILE A 179 7.77 -12.90 -6.80
C ILE A 179 8.62 -12.91 -8.10
N TYR A 180 9.65 -13.75 -8.17
CA TYR A 180 10.60 -13.86 -9.29
C TYR A 180 10.50 -15.17 -10.09
N GLN A 181 9.44 -15.92 -9.87
CA GLN A 181 9.07 -17.14 -10.56
C GLN A 181 8.04 -16.78 -11.65
N LEU A 182 7.58 -17.76 -12.42
CA LEU A 182 6.47 -17.56 -13.35
C LEU A 182 5.34 -18.43 -12.83
N ASP A 183 4.54 -17.88 -11.91
CA ASP A 183 3.47 -18.60 -11.20
C ASP A 183 2.06 -18.08 -11.48
N GLN A 184 1.95 -17.16 -12.46
CA GLN A 184 0.66 -16.54 -12.83
C GLN A 184 0.12 -15.64 -11.72
N ASP A 185 1.02 -15.03 -10.94
CA ASP A 185 0.72 -14.12 -9.84
C ASP A 185 -0.22 -13.00 -10.27
N CYS A 186 -1.28 -12.86 -9.50
CA CYS A 186 -2.29 -11.83 -9.63
C CYS A 186 -2.55 -11.17 -8.28
N GLU A 187 -3.04 -9.93 -8.35
CA GLU A 187 -3.62 -9.21 -7.23
C GLU A 187 -5.14 -9.13 -7.45
N LEU A 188 -5.92 -9.33 -6.38
CA LEU A 188 -7.37 -9.19 -6.39
C LEU A 188 -7.83 -8.43 -5.15
N TRP A 189 -8.65 -7.41 -5.34
CA TRP A 189 -9.29 -6.65 -4.26
C TRP A 189 -10.77 -7.01 -4.17
N PHE A 190 -11.26 -7.23 -2.96
CA PHE A 190 -12.65 -7.58 -2.72
C PHE A 190 -13.18 -7.00 -1.41
N ASP A 191 -14.49 -7.06 -1.26
CA ASP A 191 -15.16 -6.74 0.00
C ASP A 191 -16.33 -7.68 0.22
N ILE A 192 -16.62 -7.97 1.49
CA ILE A 192 -17.74 -8.82 1.89
C ILE A 192 -18.67 -7.99 2.75
N THR A 193 -19.92 -7.90 2.31
CA THR A 193 -20.97 -7.14 3.00
C THR A 193 -22.20 -8.00 3.19
N GLN A 194 -23.08 -7.55 4.07
CA GLN A 194 -24.43 -8.08 4.16
C GLN A 194 -25.45 -6.96 4.11
N ASN A 195 -26.73 -7.31 3.98
CA ASN A 195 -27.78 -6.32 4.13
C ASN A 195 -27.66 -5.64 5.50
N ASP A 196 -27.87 -4.35 5.49
CA ASP A 196 -27.75 -3.47 6.62
C ASP A 196 -28.97 -2.53 6.59
N PHE A 197 -29.58 -2.34 7.76
CA PHE A 197 -30.88 -1.71 7.89
C PHE A 197 -30.81 -0.19 7.86
N ASP A 198 -29.81 0.42 8.51
CA ASP A 198 -29.65 1.87 8.59
C ASP A 198 -28.51 2.41 7.74
N GLY A 199 -27.61 1.56 7.26
CA GLY A 199 -26.64 1.89 6.22
C GLY A 199 -25.26 2.27 6.73
N ASP A 200 -24.93 1.99 8.00
CA ASP A 200 -23.62 2.25 8.59
C ASP A 200 -22.60 1.11 8.45
N GLY A 201 -23.03 -0.02 7.89
CA GLY A 201 -22.21 -1.20 7.64
C GLY A 201 -22.14 -2.19 8.81
N PHE A 202 -22.79 -1.91 9.94
CA PHE A 202 -22.75 -2.77 11.12
C PHE A 202 -23.85 -3.84 11.10
N PRO A 203 -23.52 -5.11 11.38
CA PRO A 203 -24.54 -6.12 11.59
C PRO A 203 -25.35 -5.91 12.86
N TYR A 204 -26.65 -6.22 12.80
CA TYR A 204 -27.57 -6.15 13.93
C TYR A 204 -27.01 -6.74 15.24
N TRP A 205 -26.39 -7.92 15.16
CA TRP A 205 -25.89 -8.61 16.35
C TRP A 205 -24.71 -7.88 16.98
N LEU A 206 -23.77 -7.36 16.17
CA LEU A 206 -22.63 -6.57 16.62
C LEU A 206 -23.12 -5.37 17.44
N GLU A 207 -24.04 -4.61 16.87
CA GLU A 207 -24.59 -3.42 17.48
C GLU A 207 -25.30 -3.73 18.80
N THR A 208 -26.17 -4.74 18.83
CA THR A 208 -26.98 -5.03 20.01
C THR A 208 -26.24 -5.80 21.10
N THR A 209 -25.11 -6.43 20.78
CA THR A 209 -24.41 -7.34 21.69
C THR A 209 -23.02 -6.87 22.09
N ILE A 210 -22.25 -6.29 21.16
CA ILE A 210 -20.88 -5.81 21.40
C ILE A 210 -20.90 -4.30 21.64
N TYR A 211 -21.32 -3.51 20.64
CA TYR A 211 -21.24 -2.05 20.70
C TYR A 211 -22.31 -1.40 21.56
N ASN A 212 -23.42 -2.11 21.82
CA ASN A 212 -24.61 -1.56 22.47
C ASN A 212 -25.17 -0.29 21.77
N THR A 213 -25.03 -0.25 20.44
CA THR A 213 -25.65 0.74 19.55
C THR A 213 -27.05 0.26 19.12
N SER A 214 -27.65 0.91 18.12
CA SER A 214 -29.02 0.65 17.69
C SER A 214 -29.07 0.42 16.18
N PRO A 215 -29.51 -0.77 15.71
CA PRO A 215 -29.63 -1.14 14.27
C PRO A 215 -30.67 -0.38 13.44
N LEU A 216 -31.05 0.80 13.90
CA LEU A 216 -32.05 1.69 13.32
C LEU A 216 -31.50 3.12 13.23
N ILE A 217 -30.23 3.33 13.59
CA ILE A 217 -29.57 4.62 13.73
C ILE A 217 -28.16 4.49 13.18
N ASP A 218 -27.96 5.03 11.98
CA ASP A 218 -26.65 5.20 11.34
C ASP A 218 -25.66 5.90 12.30
N ASN A 219 -24.63 5.16 12.71
CA ASN A 219 -23.57 5.61 13.61
C ASN A 219 -22.29 6.10 12.89
N LEU A 220 -22.29 6.21 11.56
CA LEU A 220 -21.10 6.63 10.81
C LEU A 220 -20.54 7.98 11.27
N GLY A 221 -19.22 8.04 11.45
CA GLY A 221 -18.48 9.21 11.89
C GLY A 221 -18.58 9.50 13.39
N GLU A 222 -19.18 8.63 14.18
CA GLU A 222 -19.15 8.73 15.64
C GLU A 222 -17.76 8.37 16.18
N ASP A 223 -17.16 9.27 16.95
CA ASP A 223 -15.91 9.09 17.70
C ASP A 223 -16.28 9.24 19.19
N ALA A 224 -16.73 8.13 19.79
CA ALA A 224 -17.41 8.14 21.08
C ALA A 224 -16.45 8.34 22.27
N ASP A 225 -15.18 7.97 22.10
CA ASP A 225 -14.15 8.10 23.12
C ASP A 225 -13.18 9.30 22.89
N HIS A 226 -13.30 9.96 21.74
CA HIS A 226 -12.59 11.19 21.36
C HIS A 226 -11.09 11.00 21.17
N ASP A 227 -10.65 9.88 20.59
CA ASP A 227 -9.25 9.66 20.22
C ASP A 227 -8.90 10.05 18.77
N GLY A 228 -9.91 10.36 17.96
CA GLY A 228 -9.77 10.98 16.65
C GLY A 228 -9.94 10.05 15.45
N VAL A 229 -10.27 8.77 15.67
CA VAL A 229 -10.78 7.86 14.64
C VAL A 229 -12.26 7.55 14.91
N PRO A 230 -13.07 7.29 13.87
CA PRO A 230 -14.48 6.98 14.05
C PRO A 230 -14.75 5.47 14.13
N ILE A 231 -15.92 5.14 14.67
CA ILE A 231 -16.41 3.78 14.92
C ILE A 231 -16.33 2.86 13.69
N GLU A 232 -16.60 3.35 12.47
CA GLU A 232 -16.55 2.51 11.27
C GLU A 232 -15.13 2.08 10.88
N TRP A 233 -14.13 2.92 11.18
CA TRP A 233 -12.73 2.60 10.91
C TRP A 233 -12.21 1.59 11.93
N GLU A 234 -12.53 1.81 13.20
CA GLU A 234 -12.21 0.88 14.29
C GLU A 234 -12.99 -0.43 14.18
N TYR A 235 -14.19 -0.44 13.62
CA TYR A 235 -14.88 -1.67 13.28
C TYR A 235 -14.12 -2.45 12.19
N ARG A 236 -13.71 -1.77 11.11
CA ARG A 236 -13.02 -2.41 9.98
C ARG A 236 -11.68 -3.01 10.40
N PHE A 237 -10.91 -2.28 11.22
CA PHE A 237 -9.52 -2.62 11.55
C PHE A 237 -9.30 -3.03 13.01
N GLY A 238 -10.35 -3.02 13.83
CA GLY A 238 -10.26 -3.29 15.25
C GLY A 238 -10.99 -4.55 15.68
N LEU A 239 -11.73 -5.26 14.82
CA LEU A 239 -12.44 -6.48 15.20
C LEU A 239 -11.98 -7.69 14.37
N THR A 240 -11.56 -8.75 15.04
CA THR A 240 -11.17 -10.02 14.39
C THR A 240 -11.70 -11.25 15.13
N TYR A 241 -11.64 -12.42 14.49
CA TYR A 241 -12.03 -13.71 15.07
C TYR A 241 -10.86 -14.69 15.03
N PHE A 242 -10.51 -15.28 16.18
CA PHE A 242 -9.53 -16.36 16.23
C PHE A 242 -10.23 -17.72 16.36
N GLU A 243 -10.04 -18.61 15.37
CA GLU A 243 -10.60 -19.98 15.38
C GLU A 243 -9.72 -20.97 16.17
N TRP A 244 -8.40 -20.72 16.26
CA TRP A 244 -7.42 -21.69 16.76
C TRP A 244 -7.00 -21.43 18.22
N GLY A 245 -6.96 -22.50 19.03
CA GLY A 245 -6.45 -22.49 20.40
C GLY A 245 -7.50 -22.83 21.46
N HIS A 246 -7.20 -22.50 22.72
CA HIS A 246 -8.11 -22.78 23.85
C HIS A 246 -9.21 -21.71 24.05
N ASN A 247 -9.15 -20.60 23.31
CA ASN A 247 -10.06 -19.45 23.45
C ASN A 247 -10.51 -18.95 22.06
N SER A 248 -11.24 -19.76 21.29
CA SER A 248 -11.80 -19.28 20.02
C SER A 248 -12.85 -18.18 20.28
N GLY A 249 -12.87 -17.11 19.48
CA GLY A 249 -13.86 -16.04 19.64
C GLY A 249 -13.44 -14.71 19.02
N TYR A 250 -14.24 -13.67 19.27
CA TYR A 250 -13.98 -12.29 18.84
C TYR A 250 -13.00 -11.56 19.74
N TYR A 251 -12.16 -10.75 19.12
CA TYR A 251 -11.15 -9.94 19.77
C TYR A 251 -11.18 -8.53 19.20
N MET A 252 -11.15 -7.54 20.10
CA MET A 252 -11.05 -6.14 19.73
C MET A 252 -9.60 -5.67 19.88
N GLU A 253 -9.00 -5.25 18.78
CA GLU A 253 -7.69 -4.60 18.73
C GLU A 253 -7.81 -3.10 18.99
N TYR A 254 -8.80 -2.45 18.36
CA TYR A 254 -9.29 -1.10 18.66
C TYR A 254 -10.76 -1.19 19.10
N ASP A 255 -11.14 -0.42 20.11
CA ASP A 255 -12.47 -0.46 20.70
C ASP A 255 -13.09 0.94 20.64
N PRO A 256 -14.17 1.15 19.86
CA PRO A 256 -14.78 2.47 19.62
C PRO A 256 -15.25 3.26 20.85
N PHE A 257 -15.19 2.64 22.03
CA PHE A 257 -15.62 3.20 23.30
C PHE A 257 -14.48 3.27 24.33
N THR A 258 -13.25 2.96 23.94
CA THR A 258 -12.06 2.93 24.80
C THR A 258 -10.93 3.72 24.16
N TRP A 259 -10.73 4.96 24.66
CA TRP A 259 -9.68 5.84 24.14
C TRP A 259 -8.33 5.13 23.92
N GLU A 260 -7.87 5.13 22.68
CA GLU A 260 -6.54 4.71 22.26
C GLU A 260 -5.69 5.92 21.85
N ASN A 261 -4.38 5.73 21.65
CA ASN A 261 -3.50 6.83 21.20
C ASN A 261 -3.14 6.71 19.73
N HIS A 262 -4.15 6.69 18.85
CA HIS A 262 -4.01 6.58 17.40
C HIS A 262 -3.08 7.61 16.75
N SER A 263 -2.73 8.69 17.46
CA SER A 263 -1.79 9.71 16.98
C SER A 263 -0.31 9.31 17.01
N ILE A 264 0.03 8.16 17.60
CA ILE A 264 1.41 7.66 17.68
C ILE A 264 1.55 6.19 17.28
N ILE A 265 0.44 5.50 17.03
CA ILE A 265 0.46 4.10 16.62
C ILE A 265 0.58 4.09 15.10
N ASP A 266 1.43 3.20 14.61
CA ASP A 266 1.84 2.95 13.22
C ASP A 266 2.26 1.47 13.25
N GLU A 267 1.35 0.57 12.87
CA GLU A 267 1.50 -0.87 13.10
C GLU A 267 2.40 -1.57 12.10
N ASP A 268 2.52 -1.04 10.88
CA ASP A 268 3.28 -1.60 9.76
C ASP A 268 4.62 -0.88 9.48
N ASP A 269 4.94 0.14 10.30
CA ASP A 269 6.14 0.96 10.26
C ASP A 269 6.33 1.68 8.90
N ASP A 270 5.24 2.04 8.22
CA ASP A 270 5.29 2.76 6.94
C ASP A 270 5.43 4.28 7.10
N GLY A 271 5.24 4.78 8.32
CA GLY A 271 5.34 6.19 8.68
C GLY A 271 4.01 6.93 8.73
N LEU A 272 2.89 6.23 8.58
CA LEU A 272 1.54 6.73 8.75
C LEU A 272 0.98 6.26 10.09
N THR A 273 0.51 7.21 10.88
CA THR A 273 -0.22 6.85 12.11
C THR A 273 -1.65 6.45 11.80
N ASN A 274 -2.37 5.78 12.70
CA ASN A 274 -3.80 5.44 12.48
C ASN A 274 -4.67 6.68 12.16
N ILE A 275 -4.34 7.85 12.70
CA ILE A 275 -5.03 9.12 12.35
C ILE A 275 -4.82 9.52 10.88
N GLU A 276 -3.67 9.16 10.33
CA GLU A 276 -3.32 9.39 8.93
C GLU A 276 -3.89 8.29 8.04
N GLU A 277 -3.79 7.02 8.45
CA GLU A 277 -4.48 5.88 7.85
C GLU A 277 -5.97 6.15 7.67
N TYR A 278 -6.64 6.66 8.70
CA TYR A 278 -8.06 7.03 8.60
C TYR A 278 -8.31 8.12 7.54
N LYS A 279 -7.43 9.13 7.42
CA LYS A 279 -7.59 10.19 6.41
C LYS A 279 -7.38 9.69 4.99
N THR A 280 -6.54 8.66 4.84
CA THR A 280 -6.22 8.03 3.56
C THR A 280 -7.07 6.79 3.27
N TRP A 281 -7.88 6.32 4.23
CA TRP A 281 -8.66 5.08 4.13
C TRP A 281 -9.60 5.03 2.93
N GLN A 282 -10.20 6.17 2.56
CA GLN A 282 -11.02 6.30 1.34
C GLN A 282 -10.27 5.96 0.03
N TRP A 283 -8.94 5.90 0.07
CA TRP A 283 -8.06 5.52 -1.04
C TRP A 283 -7.52 4.09 -0.89
N GLY A 284 -7.91 3.37 0.15
CA GLY A 284 -7.55 1.99 0.40
C GLY A 284 -6.41 1.79 1.40
N SER A 285 -6.06 2.80 2.21
CA SER A 285 -5.09 2.67 3.31
C SER A 285 -5.50 1.57 4.29
N ASP A 286 -4.53 0.82 4.79
CA ASP A 286 -4.71 -0.24 5.79
C ASP A 286 -3.61 -0.13 6.86
N PRO A 287 -3.96 0.05 8.15
CA PRO A 287 -2.96 0.24 9.21
C PRO A 287 -1.98 -0.93 9.39
N PHE A 288 -2.29 -2.11 8.85
CA PHE A 288 -1.44 -3.30 8.98
C PHE A 288 -0.65 -3.63 7.71
N ARG A 289 -0.80 -2.85 6.63
CA ARG A 289 -0.14 -3.12 5.34
C ARG A 289 0.44 -1.84 4.76
N GLN A 290 1.75 -1.90 4.56
CA GLN A 290 2.58 -0.78 4.11
C GLN A 290 2.02 -0.05 2.88
N ASP A 291 1.88 1.26 3.03
CA ASP A 291 1.40 2.16 2.01
C ASP A 291 2.46 3.22 1.63
N ILE A 292 2.44 3.65 0.37
CA ILE A 292 3.20 4.81 -0.09
C ILE A 292 2.27 5.75 -0.82
N PHE A 293 2.23 7.01 -0.38
CA PHE A 293 1.50 8.06 -1.07
C PHE A 293 2.45 8.98 -1.83
N LEU A 294 2.22 9.13 -3.13
CA LEU A 294 2.97 10.01 -4.02
C LEU A 294 2.04 11.04 -4.66
N GLU A 295 2.28 12.32 -4.39
CA GLU A 295 1.60 13.41 -5.08
C GLU A 295 2.47 13.96 -6.21
N ILE A 296 1.92 14.10 -7.42
CA ILE A 296 2.66 14.53 -8.60
C ILE A 296 2.10 15.85 -9.15
N ASP A 297 2.84 16.92 -8.88
CA ASP A 297 2.60 18.23 -9.50
C ASP A 297 3.38 18.38 -10.81
N GLN A 298 2.75 18.91 -11.84
CA GLN A 298 3.32 18.96 -13.18
C GLN A 298 3.31 20.37 -13.77
N MET A 299 4.43 20.78 -14.34
CA MET A 299 4.54 22.07 -15.03
C MET A 299 3.73 22.04 -16.32
N ASP A 300 2.92 23.08 -16.53
CA ASP A 300 2.14 23.27 -17.76
C ASP A 300 3.05 23.30 -18.99
N ILE A 301 2.49 22.97 -20.15
CA ILE A 301 3.22 22.97 -21.41
C ILE A 301 3.62 24.40 -21.77
N GLY A 302 4.89 24.57 -22.12
CA GLY A 302 5.45 25.86 -22.49
C GLY A 302 4.79 26.46 -23.73
N PRO A 303 4.90 27.79 -23.92
CA PRO A 303 4.24 28.50 -25.01
C PRO A 303 4.67 28.06 -26.42
N ASN A 304 5.79 27.33 -26.55
CA ASN A 304 6.24 26.75 -27.82
C ASN A 304 6.12 25.21 -27.85
N GLY A 305 5.34 24.61 -26.96
CA GLY A 305 5.19 23.16 -26.84
C GLY A 305 6.32 22.49 -26.04
N GLU A 306 6.96 23.23 -25.11
CA GLU A 306 8.00 22.68 -24.26
C GLU A 306 7.44 21.87 -23.08
N GLY A 307 8.03 20.71 -22.80
CA GLY A 307 7.64 19.85 -21.69
C GLY A 307 6.56 18.83 -22.07
N SER A 308 6.19 18.02 -21.08
CA SER A 308 5.23 16.94 -21.22
C SER A 308 4.76 16.48 -19.84
N PHE A 309 3.60 15.85 -19.80
CA PHE A 309 3.12 15.13 -18.62
C PHE A 309 3.69 13.70 -18.56
N VAL A 310 3.75 13.15 -17.35
CA VAL A 310 4.07 11.74 -17.08
C VAL A 310 2.98 10.86 -17.71
N PRO A 311 3.35 9.80 -18.46
CA PRO A 311 2.37 8.84 -18.95
C PRO A 311 1.70 8.07 -17.80
N ILE A 312 0.37 7.88 -17.86
CA ILE A 312 -0.39 7.14 -16.85
C ILE A 312 0.13 5.71 -16.69
N GLU A 313 0.52 5.04 -17.78
CA GLU A 313 1.12 3.70 -17.74
C GLU A 313 2.39 3.62 -16.86
N ALA A 314 3.06 4.76 -16.57
CA ALA A 314 4.18 4.76 -15.63
C ALA A 314 3.72 4.40 -14.21
N PHE A 315 2.52 4.83 -13.82
CA PHE A 315 1.93 4.60 -12.50
C PHE A 315 1.61 3.13 -12.28
N ASP A 316 1.10 2.45 -13.31
CA ASP A 316 0.82 1.02 -13.23
C ASP A 316 2.12 0.21 -13.07
N LEU A 317 3.19 0.57 -13.78
CA LEU A 317 4.50 -0.08 -13.62
C LEU A 317 5.09 0.09 -12.21
N LEU A 318 4.83 1.25 -11.58
CA LEU A 318 5.24 1.52 -10.20
C LEU A 318 4.42 0.66 -9.21
N ARG A 319 3.08 0.67 -9.37
CA ARG A 319 2.15 -0.14 -8.57
C ARG A 319 2.48 -1.62 -8.67
N ASP A 320 2.71 -2.14 -9.88
CA ASP A 320 3.08 -3.56 -10.11
C ASP A 320 4.32 -3.95 -9.30
N SER A 321 5.38 -3.14 -9.35
CA SER A 321 6.65 -3.45 -8.71
C SER A 321 6.52 -3.51 -7.20
N TYR A 322 5.76 -2.61 -6.58
CA TYR A 322 5.59 -2.54 -5.13
C TYR A 322 4.53 -3.53 -4.62
N ALA A 323 3.48 -3.78 -5.40
CA ALA A 323 2.45 -4.77 -5.07
C ALA A 323 3.05 -6.17 -4.87
N LYS A 324 4.04 -6.57 -5.68
CA LYS A 324 4.77 -7.83 -5.49
C LYS A 324 5.46 -7.95 -4.12
N HIS A 325 5.71 -6.83 -3.45
CA HIS A 325 6.33 -6.76 -2.12
C HIS A 325 5.34 -6.33 -1.02
N ASN A 326 4.04 -6.42 -1.29
CA ASN A 326 2.96 -6.01 -0.37
C ASN A 326 3.00 -4.55 0.07
N ILE A 327 3.59 -3.68 -0.74
CA ILE A 327 3.51 -2.24 -0.53
C ILE A 327 2.51 -1.70 -1.54
N VAL A 328 1.43 -1.08 -1.07
CA VAL A 328 0.43 -0.48 -1.96
C VAL A 328 0.84 0.97 -2.26
N TRP A 329 0.94 1.27 -3.56
CA TRP A 329 1.40 2.58 -4.01
C TRP A 329 0.24 3.43 -4.53
N HIS A 330 -0.11 4.45 -3.75
CA HIS A 330 -1.14 5.44 -4.04
C HIS A 330 -0.53 6.62 -4.79
N ILE A 331 -0.98 6.84 -6.03
CA ILE A 331 -0.47 7.92 -6.88
C ILE A 331 -1.56 8.96 -7.11
N ASP A 332 -1.30 10.16 -6.57
CA ASP A 332 -2.13 11.33 -6.74
C ASP A 332 -1.61 12.26 -7.85
N ASP A 333 -2.18 12.10 -9.03
CA ASP A 333 -2.02 12.96 -10.20
C ASP A 333 -3.23 13.89 -10.40
N GLY A 334 -4.03 14.12 -9.35
CA GLY A 334 -5.32 14.81 -9.43
C GLY A 334 -6.49 14.02 -8.82
N ARG A 335 -6.28 12.74 -8.52
CA ARG A 335 -7.34 11.78 -8.18
C ARG A 335 -7.55 11.63 -6.67
N LEU A 336 -6.55 11.95 -5.85
CA LEU A 336 -6.59 11.85 -4.38
C LEU A 336 -6.60 13.25 -3.71
N GLY A 337 -7.09 14.26 -4.45
CA GLY A 337 -7.33 15.61 -3.95
C GLY A 337 -6.15 16.59 -4.04
N GLY A 338 -4.96 16.15 -4.45
CA GLY A 338 -3.78 16.96 -4.80
C GLY A 338 -3.45 16.85 -6.30
N GLY A 339 -2.17 16.92 -6.66
CA GLY A 339 -1.69 16.65 -8.03
C GLY A 339 -2.10 17.72 -9.04
N GLU A 340 -1.41 18.86 -9.00
CA GLU A 340 -1.80 20.06 -9.73
C GLU A 340 -0.93 20.36 -10.96
N VAL A 341 -1.53 21.07 -11.93
CA VAL A 341 -0.78 21.67 -13.04
C VAL A 341 -0.43 23.12 -12.71
N PHE A 342 0.86 23.44 -12.65
CA PHE A 342 1.34 24.79 -12.33
C PHE A 342 1.94 25.51 -13.55
N PRO A 343 1.93 26.86 -13.61
CA PRO A 343 2.35 27.60 -14.78
C PRO A 343 3.78 27.32 -15.24
N PHE A 344 3.97 27.21 -16.55
CA PHE A 344 5.29 27.02 -17.15
C PHE A 344 6.28 28.12 -16.73
N LYS A 345 7.47 27.68 -16.27
CA LYS A 345 8.57 28.59 -15.95
C LYS A 345 9.91 27.98 -16.34
N ASN A 346 10.68 28.69 -17.15
CA ASN A 346 12.05 28.33 -17.50
C ASN A 346 12.86 29.59 -17.89
N PRO A 347 14.00 29.89 -17.25
CA PRO A 347 14.59 29.16 -16.13
C PRO A 347 13.83 29.39 -14.81
N TYR A 348 14.04 28.48 -13.85
CA TYR A 348 13.58 28.61 -12.46
C TYR A 348 14.73 28.25 -11.50
N THR A 349 14.59 28.59 -10.22
CA THR A 349 15.61 28.41 -9.18
C THR A 349 15.11 27.57 -8.01
N GLU A 350 15.97 27.27 -7.03
CA GLU A 350 15.57 26.57 -5.79
C GLU A 350 14.52 27.37 -5.00
N GLN A 351 14.57 28.70 -5.05
CA GLN A 351 13.53 29.54 -4.44
C GLN A 351 12.17 29.31 -5.09
N ASP A 352 12.13 29.02 -6.40
CA ASP A 352 10.89 28.69 -7.08
C ASP A 352 10.35 27.32 -6.63
N LEU A 353 11.23 26.33 -6.42
CA LEU A 353 10.83 25.02 -5.88
C LEU A 353 10.21 25.16 -4.49
N SER A 354 10.82 25.94 -3.60
CA SER A 354 10.26 26.19 -2.26
C SER A 354 8.91 26.92 -2.31
N LEU A 355 8.75 27.87 -3.26
CA LEU A 355 7.48 28.57 -3.45
C LEU A 355 6.41 27.64 -4.04
N TRP A 356 6.78 26.74 -4.95
CA TRP A 356 5.84 25.78 -5.51
C TRP A 356 5.39 24.75 -4.47
N TYR A 357 6.31 24.20 -3.67
CA TYR A 357 5.96 23.35 -2.53
C TYR A 357 4.96 24.05 -1.60
N TRP A 358 5.22 25.31 -1.26
CA TRP A 358 4.31 26.07 -0.38
C TRP A 358 2.94 26.35 -1.00
N ASN A 359 2.90 26.68 -2.29
CA ASN A 359 1.68 27.10 -2.96
C ASN A 359 0.80 25.94 -3.42
N TYR A 360 1.40 24.87 -3.93
CA TYR A 360 0.73 23.76 -4.62
C TYR A 360 0.58 22.54 -3.72
N PHE A 361 1.63 22.10 -3.02
CA PHE A 361 1.52 20.96 -2.10
C PHE A 361 0.96 21.34 -0.74
N MET A 362 1.47 22.42 -0.13
CA MET A 362 1.03 22.86 1.20
C MET A 362 -0.23 23.74 1.15
N HIS A 363 -0.67 24.20 -0.03
CA HIS A 363 -1.81 25.11 -0.22
C HIS A 363 -1.81 26.35 0.68
N ASN A 364 -0.63 26.92 0.95
CA ASN A 364 -0.43 28.02 1.89
C ASN A 364 -0.83 27.72 3.36
N ASP A 365 -0.90 26.44 3.74
CA ASP A 365 -1.16 26.00 5.10
C ASP A 365 0.07 25.27 5.67
N ALA A 366 0.68 25.82 6.71
CA ALA A 366 1.84 25.21 7.35
C ALA A 366 1.50 23.95 8.17
N ASN A 367 0.21 23.69 8.40
CA ASN A 367 -0.30 22.51 9.09
C ASN A 367 -1.03 21.55 8.12
N ASN A 368 -0.83 21.70 6.81
CA ASN A 368 -1.43 20.79 5.83
C ASN A 368 -1.00 19.35 6.16
N TRP A 369 -1.99 18.49 6.40
CA TRP A 369 -1.81 17.13 6.88
C TRP A 369 -1.14 16.22 5.85
N ARG A 370 -1.15 16.59 4.57
CA ARG A 370 -0.51 15.80 3.50
C ARG A 370 1.00 15.74 3.67
N ARG A 371 1.61 16.70 4.37
CA ARG A 371 3.05 16.68 4.67
C ARG A 371 3.37 15.68 5.78
N GLY A 372 4.18 14.69 5.44
CA GLY A 372 4.44 13.53 6.30
C GLY A 372 3.58 12.32 5.97
N VAL A 373 2.65 12.46 5.01
CA VAL A 373 1.90 11.36 4.42
C VAL A 373 2.35 11.15 2.96
N PHE A 374 2.39 12.23 2.18
CA PHE A 374 2.76 12.18 0.77
C PHE A 374 4.23 12.52 0.54
N HIS A 375 4.88 11.72 -0.30
CA HIS A 375 6.05 12.13 -1.06
C HIS A 375 5.59 13.10 -2.16
N TRP A 376 6.24 14.25 -2.29
CA TRP A 376 5.90 15.25 -3.30
C TRP A 376 6.85 15.19 -4.50
N ALA A 377 6.33 14.83 -5.66
CA ALA A 377 7.02 14.83 -6.93
C ALA A 377 6.66 16.07 -7.75
N ILE A 378 7.67 16.79 -8.24
CA ILE A 378 7.48 17.90 -9.16
C ILE A 378 8.11 17.62 -10.52
N ILE A 379 7.28 17.62 -11.56
CA ILE A 379 7.70 17.42 -12.95
C ILE A 379 7.85 18.79 -13.61
N THR A 380 9.07 19.11 -14.00
CA THR A 380 9.42 20.42 -14.55
C THR A 380 9.92 20.30 -15.99
N TYR A 381 9.97 21.40 -16.74
CA TYR A 381 10.52 21.34 -18.10
C TYR A 381 12.00 20.96 -18.10
N ASN A 382 12.84 21.73 -17.42
CA ASN A 382 14.28 21.53 -17.47
C ASN A 382 15.02 22.12 -16.26
N TRP A 383 15.80 21.30 -15.58
CA TRP A 383 16.79 21.73 -14.61
C TRP A 383 18.20 21.73 -15.21
N SER A 384 19.05 22.67 -14.79
CA SER A 384 20.30 22.96 -15.51
C SER A 384 21.44 21.97 -15.26
N TRP A 385 21.49 21.31 -14.10
CA TRP A 385 22.62 20.46 -13.70
C TRP A 385 22.26 19.00 -13.41
N ALA A 386 20.98 18.68 -13.23
CA ALA A 386 20.49 17.34 -12.95
C ALA A 386 19.25 16.99 -13.78
N LYS A 387 18.98 15.68 -13.84
CA LYS A 387 17.91 15.06 -14.64
C LYS A 387 16.72 14.72 -13.76
N GLY A 388 17.02 14.18 -12.59
CA GLY A 388 16.19 14.12 -11.40
C GLY A 388 17.07 14.33 -10.18
N PHE A 389 16.46 14.69 -9.05
CA PHE A 389 17.10 14.69 -7.74
C PHE A 389 16.06 14.84 -6.63
N VAL A 390 16.39 14.32 -5.45
CA VAL A 390 15.67 14.59 -4.20
C VAL A 390 16.16 15.89 -3.55
N PHE A 391 15.23 16.63 -2.93
CA PHE A 391 15.52 17.82 -2.14
C PHE A 391 14.67 17.86 -0.87
N GLN A 392 14.98 18.81 0.02
CA GLN A 392 14.32 18.91 1.32
C GLN A 392 13.26 20.01 1.34
N SER A 393 12.08 19.70 1.87
CA SER A 393 11.14 20.74 2.31
C SER A 393 11.58 21.35 3.63
N GLN A 394 11.14 22.58 3.90
CA GLN A 394 11.31 23.21 5.22
C GLN A 394 10.09 24.05 5.59
N ILE A 395 9.28 23.54 6.51
CA ILE A 395 8.10 24.22 7.05
C ILE A 395 8.28 24.39 8.56
N ASN A 396 8.00 25.58 9.09
CA ASN A 396 8.10 25.91 10.52
C ASN A 396 9.44 25.53 11.18
N GLY A 397 10.54 25.52 10.40
CA GLY A 397 11.87 25.16 10.89
C GLY A 397 12.17 23.65 10.93
N VAL A 398 11.23 22.80 10.52
CA VAL A 398 11.39 21.35 10.42
C VAL A 398 11.68 20.97 8.98
N ARG A 399 12.75 20.18 8.76
CA ARG A 399 13.12 19.68 7.43
C ARG A 399 12.63 18.26 7.24
N ALA A 400 12.26 17.91 6.02
CA ALA A 400 11.91 16.55 5.59
C ALA A 400 12.60 16.23 4.26
N ILE A 401 12.85 14.95 3.97
CA ILE A 401 13.38 14.47 2.69
C ILE A 401 12.19 13.86 1.93
N ASP A 402 11.22 14.71 1.61
CA ASP A 402 9.89 14.37 1.11
C ASP A 402 9.66 14.85 -0.32
N CYS A 403 10.67 15.47 -0.97
CA CYS A 403 10.50 16.09 -2.28
C CYS A 403 11.41 15.47 -3.35
N LEU A 404 10.86 15.17 -4.52
CA LEU A 404 11.62 14.76 -5.70
C LEU A 404 11.30 15.64 -6.91
N LEU A 405 12.29 15.85 -7.78
CA LEU A 405 12.13 16.61 -9.02
C LEU A 405 12.53 15.75 -10.21
N LEU A 406 11.75 15.80 -11.30
CA LEU A 406 12.15 15.25 -12.60
C LEU A 406 12.08 16.30 -13.73
N SER A 407 13.01 16.20 -14.67
CA SER A 407 13.08 17.04 -15.88
C SER A 407 12.44 16.34 -17.07
N SER A 408 11.28 16.82 -17.53
CA SER A 408 10.58 16.25 -18.69
C SER A 408 11.40 16.34 -19.98
N LYS A 409 12.13 17.44 -20.20
CA LYS A 409 13.02 17.58 -21.36
C LYS A 409 14.05 16.46 -21.47
N TYR A 410 14.64 16.07 -20.35
CA TYR A 410 15.63 15.01 -20.35
C TYR A 410 14.98 13.65 -20.56
N HIS A 411 13.94 13.31 -19.79
CA HIS A 411 13.30 12.00 -19.84
C HIS A 411 12.65 11.74 -21.21
N ASP A 412 11.98 12.72 -21.81
CA ASP A 412 11.47 12.60 -23.17
C ASP A 412 12.56 12.46 -24.24
N SER A 413 13.73 13.08 -24.03
CA SER A 413 14.85 12.93 -24.97
C SER A 413 15.40 11.50 -24.99
N ARG A 414 15.24 10.72 -23.91
CA ARG A 414 15.72 9.34 -23.80
C ARG A 414 15.03 8.38 -24.77
N VAL A 415 13.79 8.67 -25.17
CA VAL A 415 13.09 7.92 -26.21
C VAL A 415 13.75 8.11 -27.58
N LYS A 416 14.35 9.29 -27.81
CA LYS A 416 14.84 9.75 -29.12
C LYS A 416 16.34 9.54 -29.31
N ASN A 417 17.08 9.10 -28.30
CA ASN A 417 18.54 9.07 -28.32
C ASN A 417 19.09 8.04 -29.30
N ILE A 418 18.74 6.76 -29.16
CA ILE A 418 19.15 5.70 -30.11
C ILE A 418 17.98 4.74 -30.32
N PRO A 419 16.93 5.15 -31.06
CA PRO A 419 15.62 4.51 -31.04
C PRO A 419 15.64 2.98 -31.23
N LEU A 420 16.48 2.46 -32.13
CA LEU A 420 16.56 1.02 -32.38
C LEU A 420 17.20 0.23 -31.24
N ILE A 421 18.29 0.74 -30.63
CA ILE A 421 18.94 0.08 -29.49
C ILE A 421 18.06 0.21 -28.25
N ASP A 422 17.53 1.40 -28.03
CA ASP A 422 16.62 1.75 -26.95
C ASP A 422 15.35 0.88 -26.96
N SER A 423 14.78 0.63 -28.13
CA SER A 423 13.60 -0.25 -28.28
C SER A 423 13.92 -1.71 -27.97
N LEU A 424 15.14 -2.18 -28.28
CA LEU A 424 15.58 -3.55 -27.95
C LEU A 424 15.84 -3.71 -26.45
N ILE A 425 16.45 -2.70 -25.81
CA ILE A 425 16.71 -2.71 -24.37
C ILE A 425 15.39 -2.70 -23.59
N ARG A 426 14.43 -1.85 -23.99
CA ARG A 426 13.12 -1.74 -23.32
C ARG A 426 12.08 -2.75 -23.82
N LYS A 427 12.46 -3.64 -24.75
CA LYS A 427 11.60 -4.67 -25.36
C LYS A 427 10.29 -4.12 -25.96
N THR A 428 10.28 -2.86 -26.42
CA THR A 428 9.10 -2.24 -27.03
C THR A 428 9.49 -1.17 -28.05
N PHE A 429 8.77 -1.13 -29.18
CA PHE A 429 8.88 -0.10 -30.20
C PHE A 429 7.83 1.02 -30.04
N ASN A 430 6.90 0.88 -29.09
CA ASN A 430 5.91 1.91 -28.80
C ASN A 430 6.59 3.04 -28.00
N SER A 431 6.56 4.27 -28.53
CA SER A 431 7.21 5.41 -27.91
C SER A 431 6.59 5.82 -26.57
N GLU A 432 5.27 5.72 -26.42
CA GLU A 432 4.60 6.04 -25.14
C GLU A 432 4.93 5.02 -24.07
N LYS A 433 4.93 3.73 -24.39
CA LYS A 433 5.39 2.68 -23.45
C LYS A 433 6.86 2.87 -23.06
N GLN A 434 7.71 3.33 -23.97
CA GLN A 434 9.08 3.71 -23.62
C GLN A 434 9.13 4.89 -22.65
N ARG A 435 8.30 5.93 -22.86
CA ARG A 435 8.18 7.06 -21.92
C ARG A 435 7.74 6.55 -20.56
N ALA A 436 6.71 5.70 -20.50
CA ALA A 436 6.18 5.14 -19.25
C ALA A 436 7.28 4.44 -18.45
N ILE A 437 8.02 3.52 -19.06
CA ILE A 437 9.16 2.83 -18.43
C ILE A 437 10.23 3.81 -17.94
N ILE A 438 10.58 4.82 -18.73
CA ILE A 438 11.60 5.81 -18.37
C ILE A 438 11.16 6.65 -17.16
N TYR A 439 9.90 7.08 -17.14
CA TYR A 439 9.35 7.87 -16.04
C TYR A 439 9.16 7.02 -14.78
N ALA A 440 8.63 5.81 -14.90
CA ALA A 440 8.49 4.88 -13.78
C ALA A 440 9.86 4.60 -13.14
N GLY A 441 10.87 4.19 -13.93
CA GLY A 441 12.22 3.95 -13.42
C GLY A 441 12.85 5.19 -12.77
N ALA A 442 12.57 6.40 -13.28
CA ALA A 442 13.07 7.64 -12.70
C ALA A 442 12.34 8.05 -11.41
N ILE A 443 11.01 7.92 -11.36
CA ILE A 443 10.22 8.18 -10.15
C ILE A 443 10.66 7.22 -9.06
N MET A 444 10.68 5.92 -9.35
CA MET A 444 11.15 4.89 -8.41
C MET A 444 12.58 5.15 -7.94
N HIS A 445 13.50 5.52 -8.84
CA HIS A 445 14.87 5.86 -8.45
C HIS A 445 14.93 7.02 -7.44
N GLU A 446 14.22 8.12 -7.70
CA GLU A 446 14.24 9.26 -6.79
C GLU A 446 13.49 8.96 -5.48
N THR A 447 12.39 8.19 -5.54
CA THR A 447 11.70 7.69 -4.35
C THR A 447 12.63 6.81 -3.50
N GLY A 448 13.46 5.96 -4.10
CA GLY A 448 14.43 5.14 -3.37
C GLY A 448 15.38 5.95 -2.48
N HIS A 449 15.73 7.19 -2.88
CA HIS A 449 16.51 8.10 -2.02
C HIS A 449 15.70 8.63 -0.83
N THR A 450 14.39 8.86 -1.01
CA THR A 450 13.46 9.22 0.08
C THR A 450 13.12 8.04 0.99
N LEU A 451 13.43 6.81 0.55
CA LEU A 451 13.32 5.55 1.30
C LEU A 451 14.67 5.08 1.88
N ASN A 452 15.66 5.97 1.93
CA ASN A 452 17.00 5.75 2.51
C ASN A 452 17.85 4.65 1.84
N ILE A 453 17.54 4.22 0.61
CA ILE A 453 18.34 3.20 -0.08
C ILE A 453 19.74 3.73 -0.38
N ARG A 454 20.76 3.10 0.22
CA ARG A 454 22.16 3.57 0.16
C ARG A 454 23.16 2.43 0.08
N ASN A 455 23.89 2.36 -1.03
CA ASN A 455 25.02 1.45 -1.17
C ASN A 455 26.02 1.97 -2.26
N PRO A 456 27.21 1.38 -2.41
CA PRO A 456 28.20 1.81 -3.40
C PRO A 456 27.81 1.68 -4.89
N GLY A 457 26.73 0.96 -5.19
CA GLY A 457 26.14 0.81 -6.52
C GLY A 457 25.15 1.92 -6.87
N VAL A 458 24.52 2.55 -5.87
CA VAL A 458 23.60 3.69 -6.03
C VAL A 458 24.30 4.87 -6.69
N ASP A 459 23.63 5.52 -7.65
CA ASP A 459 24.12 6.72 -8.36
C ASP A 459 25.53 6.59 -8.96
N ASN A 460 25.94 5.36 -9.27
CA ASN A 460 27.30 5.12 -9.67
C ASN A 460 27.53 5.59 -11.11
N HIS A 461 28.10 6.79 -11.24
CA HIS A 461 28.45 7.40 -12.52
C HIS A 461 29.48 6.59 -13.34
N ASN A 462 30.20 5.65 -12.70
CA ASN A 462 31.10 4.71 -13.36
C ASN A 462 30.40 3.39 -13.76
N ALA A 463 29.09 3.28 -13.59
CA ALA A 463 28.29 2.13 -14.00
C ALA A 463 27.50 2.38 -15.30
N VAL A 464 27.58 3.57 -15.89
CA VAL A 464 26.78 3.96 -17.07
C VAL A 464 27.22 3.24 -18.34
N TRP A 465 28.53 3.08 -18.56
CA TRP A 465 29.08 2.64 -19.84
C TRP A 465 29.96 1.38 -19.75
N PRO A 466 29.92 0.48 -20.75
CA PRO A 466 30.71 -0.77 -20.74
C PRO A 466 32.23 -0.62 -20.62
N TRP A 467 32.80 0.54 -20.91
CA TRP A 467 34.24 0.79 -20.74
C TRP A 467 34.62 1.27 -19.32
N GLN A 468 33.63 1.54 -18.46
CA GLN A 468 33.86 1.92 -17.07
C GLN A 468 33.87 0.66 -16.18
N ILE A 469 34.73 0.64 -15.15
CA ILE A 469 34.88 -0.53 -14.27
C ILE A 469 33.60 -0.80 -13.48
N GLY A 470 32.91 0.26 -13.02
CA GLY A 470 31.67 0.16 -12.27
C GLY A 470 30.57 -0.59 -13.04
N TYR A 471 30.55 -0.50 -14.37
CA TYR A 471 29.56 -1.17 -15.22
C TYR A 471 29.59 -2.68 -15.01
N TRP A 472 30.78 -3.26 -14.91
CA TRP A 472 30.97 -4.69 -14.68
C TRP A 472 30.91 -5.05 -13.20
N GLN A 473 31.50 -4.20 -12.35
CA GLN A 473 31.52 -4.42 -10.90
C GLN A 473 30.11 -4.51 -10.30
N TYR A 474 29.21 -3.60 -10.70
CA TYR A 474 27.81 -3.54 -10.28
C TYR A 474 26.87 -4.05 -11.36
N GLY A 475 27.36 -4.94 -12.23
CA GLY A 475 26.51 -5.62 -13.20
C GLY A 475 25.45 -6.53 -12.56
N PRO A 476 25.75 -7.26 -11.47
CA PRO A 476 24.76 -8.02 -10.73
C PRO A 476 23.67 -7.15 -10.07
N TYR A 477 23.99 -5.91 -9.69
CA TYR A 477 23.08 -4.96 -9.04
C TYR A 477 21.94 -4.49 -9.94
N LYS A 478 20.88 -5.30 -10.03
CA LYS A 478 19.68 -5.05 -10.84
C LYS A 478 18.70 -4.20 -10.05
N SER A 479 18.89 -2.89 -10.09
CA SER A 479 18.03 -1.94 -9.40
C SER A 479 17.97 -0.65 -10.20
N VAL A 480 16.82 0.04 -10.18
CA VAL A 480 16.68 1.39 -10.72
C VAL A 480 17.64 2.38 -10.05
N MET A 481 18.12 2.09 -8.83
CA MET A 481 19.14 2.90 -8.14
C MET A 481 20.51 2.90 -8.85
N ASN A 482 20.74 1.95 -9.74
CA ASN A 482 21.95 1.86 -10.57
C ASN A 482 21.72 2.52 -11.93
N TYR A 483 22.56 3.50 -12.30
CA TYR A 483 22.45 4.19 -13.60
C TYR A 483 22.65 3.29 -14.83
N ARG A 484 23.14 2.06 -14.63
CA ARG A 484 23.14 1.04 -15.68
C ARG A 484 21.72 0.62 -16.08
N TYR A 485 20.77 0.62 -15.15
CA TYR A 485 19.45 0.00 -15.30
C TYR A 485 18.26 0.96 -15.23
N ILE A 486 18.40 2.14 -14.61
CA ILE A 486 17.30 3.13 -14.46
C ILE A 486 16.45 3.43 -15.72
N TYR A 487 17.02 3.30 -16.94
CA TYR A 487 16.30 3.56 -18.21
C TYR A 487 16.19 2.33 -19.12
N THR A 488 16.31 1.12 -18.56
CA THR A 488 16.13 -0.16 -19.28
C THR A 488 14.69 -0.67 -19.15
N ASP A 489 14.44 -1.95 -19.43
CA ASP A 489 13.16 -2.63 -19.15
C ASP A 489 12.94 -2.97 -17.67
N LEU A 490 13.81 -2.47 -16.76
CA LEU A 490 13.75 -2.75 -15.33
C LEU A 490 13.08 -1.57 -14.63
N VAL A 491 11.95 -1.83 -13.98
CA VAL A 491 11.30 -0.94 -13.01
C VAL A 491 11.16 -1.78 -11.74
N ASP A 492 12.26 -1.86 -10.98
CA ASP A 492 12.36 -2.70 -9.79
C ASP A 492 13.60 -2.29 -8.97
N TYR A 493 13.59 -2.60 -7.67
CA TYR A 493 14.78 -2.62 -6.85
C TYR A 493 15.43 -4.00 -6.86
N SER A 494 16.61 -4.08 -6.26
CA SER A 494 17.33 -5.34 -6.13
C SER A 494 16.95 -6.03 -4.82
N ASP A 495 16.79 -7.34 -4.85
CA ASP A 495 16.64 -8.26 -3.71
C ASP A 495 17.98 -8.83 -3.20
N GLY A 496 19.11 -8.46 -3.83
CA GLY A 496 20.44 -8.91 -3.43
C GLY A 496 20.77 -10.37 -3.77
N SER A 497 19.90 -11.09 -4.49
CA SER A 497 20.05 -12.52 -4.75
C SER A 497 21.12 -12.88 -5.81
N ARG A 498 21.63 -11.90 -6.57
CA ARG A 498 22.53 -12.10 -7.73
C ARG A 498 24.01 -12.08 -7.36
N GLY A 499 24.31 -12.20 -6.07
CA GLY A 499 25.65 -12.45 -5.56
C GLY A 499 26.49 -11.19 -5.34
N LYS A 500 27.77 -11.22 -5.73
CA LYS A 500 28.72 -10.19 -5.31
C LYS A 500 28.37 -8.80 -5.88
N ASN A 501 28.31 -7.80 -4.99
CA ASN A 501 27.93 -6.42 -5.29
C ASN A 501 26.48 -6.28 -5.79
N ASP A 502 25.65 -7.29 -5.58
CA ASP A 502 24.20 -7.13 -5.58
C ASP A 502 23.80 -6.75 -4.15
N PHE A 503 23.03 -5.68 -3.99
CA PHE A 503 22.61 -5.18 -2.69
C PHE A 503 21.11 -5.39 -2.57
N ASP A 504 20.66 -5.88 -1.42
CA ASP A 504 19.23 -6.02 -1.12
C ASP A 504 18.69 -4.64 -0.76
N ASP A 505 18.14 -3.97 -1.77
CA ASP A 505 17.51 -2.67 -1.66
C ASP A 505 16.11 -2.80 -1.05
N TRP A 506 15.30 -3.77 -1.52
CA TRP A 506 13.96 -4.04 -1.00
C TRP A 506 13.98 -4.28 0.51
N GLY A 507 14.85 -5.17 1.00
CA GLY A 507 15.02 -5.43 2.43
C GLY A 507 15.71 -4.30 3.22
N SER A 508 16.08 -3.19 2.57
CA SER A 508 16.76 -2.04 3.20
C SER A 508 15.96 -0.74 3.20
N ILE A 509 14.75 -0.76 2.63
CA ILE A 509 13.85 0.39 2.59
C ILE A 509 13.50 0.82 4.02
N ASP A 510 13.50 2.13 4.23
CA ASP A 510 13.00 2.80 5.42
C ASP A 510 11.85 3.71 4.99
N LEU A 511 10.62 3.18 5.09
CA LEU A 511 9.39 3.88 4.72
C LEU A 511 9.18 5.12 5.59
N THR A 512 9.68 5.12 6.83
CA THR A 512 9.58 6.28 7.72
C THR A 512 10.55 7.41 7.36
N TYR A 513 11.56 7.21 6.50
CA TYR A 513 12.70 8.13 6.34
C TYR A 513 12.31 9.55 5.86
N PHE A 514 11.23 9.67 5.09
CA PHE A 514 10.76 10.97 4.57
C PHE A 514 10.06 11.82 5.65
N ASN A 515 9.62 11.20 6.75
CA ASN A 515 8.76 11.85 7.73
C ASN A 515 9.41 13.09 8.38
N PRO A 516 8.67 14.21 8.53
CA PRO A 516 9.14 15.39 9.24
C PRO A 516 9.19 15.20 10.77
N ARG A 517 8.58 14.13 11.29
CA ARG A 517 8.57 13.79 12.71
C ARG A 517 9.95 13.27 13.11
N PRO A 518 10.51 13.65 14.29
CA PRO A 518 11.74 13.03 14.74
C PRO A 518 11.50 11.51 14.88
N HIS A 519 12.35 10.68 14.29
CA HIS A 519 12.42 9.25 14.65
C HIS A 519 12.80 9.16 16.14
N TRP A 520 12.03 8.43 16.94
CA TRP A 520 12.25 8.37 18.41
C TRP A 520 13.34 7.37 18.78
#